data_AF-A0A7V5FU51-F1
#
_entry.id   AF-A0A7V5FU51-F1
#
_cell.length_a   1.000
_cell.length_b   1.000
_cell.length_c   1.000
_cell.angle_alpha   90.00
_cell.angle_beta   90.00
_cell.angle_gamma   90.00
#
_symmetry.space_group_name_H-M   'P 1'
#
loop_
_entity.id
_entity.type
_entity.pdbx_description
1 polymer ?
#
loop_
_entity_poly.entity_id
_entity_poly.type
_entity_poly.pdbx_seq_one_letter_code
_entity_poly.pdbx_strand_id
1 'polypeptide(L)'
;MSLLNEKSIFTAMLQDGPFAIGADPPLSHPFSDECKNWVASLGGDQLMKTKYRAVRNQIFDFLGIATFDEILVLIHDQRLRSRARTRSRQLLANMFGLCGSGTEIKRYLHEYANTADNVINSLRNKVLAPYSANIEMTNEIETITEPVDLLLTLFDKSYHRKARFEAKRKLVLMNLAGSIDQRERETDIENQFAGFLDFLNRYVWSPDLKIGDLKISYLHSTHRSNDFSCASVRVISEREKKVLQLKPGEKLTLIKRRRFNAGGREVPVYVTIRKKPPAAKVLKLLRKNEKNPAVAVDDELGLMGVLNSVGDVKGFLRHLTASGIRADSFMTLEDISDTLTGGEYRGKATGSSDKTPMLKFFARLGGMRVEFIIHTNRSYLNYIYQREVAHDEYEVKRIFDSGVARFLFPPDIYHLDLDEIRESQLKLFRKIIEEV
;
A
#
# COMPACT_ATOMS: atom_id res chain seq x y z
N MET A 1 11.34 -7.05 10.21
CA MET A 1 12.57 -6.36 9.74
C MET A 1 12.26 -4.88 9.75
N SER A 2 13.10 -4.06 10.39
CA SER A 2 12.90 -2.61 10.44
C SER A 2 13.44 -1.96 9.16
N LEU A 3 12.71 -1.00 8.59
CA LEU A 3 13.16 -0.16 7.46
C LEU A 3 14.35 0.74 7.77
N LEU A 4 14.67 0.90 9.05
CA LEU A 4 15.56 1.95 9.57
C LEU A 4 16.96 1.46 9.90
N ASN A 5 17.29 0.19 9.64
CA ASN A 5 18.61 -0.35 9.94
C ASN A 5 19.53 -0.35 8.69
N GLU A 6 20.82 -0.59 8.90
CA GLU A 6 21.84 -0.67 7.83
C GLU A 6 21.56 -1.78 6.79
N LYS A 7 20.74 -2.77 7.18
CA LYS A 7 20.23 -3.85 6.30
C LYS A 7 19.03 -3.41 5.46
N SER A 8 18.54 -2.18 5.62
CA SER A 8 17.51 -1.60 4.78
C SER A 8 17.99 -1.55 3.34
N ILE A 9 17.16 -2.06 2.44
CA ILE A 9 17.43 -2.01 1.00
C ILE A 9 17.22 -0.59 0.45
N PHE A 10 16.63 0.30 1.24
CA PHE A 10 16.43 1.71 0.96
C PHE A 10 17.54 2.59 1.55
N THR A 11 18.78 2.11 1.53
CA THR A 11 19.93 2.81 2.13
C THR A 11 20.09 4.25 1.64
N ALA A 12 19.73 4.53 0.39
CA ALA A 12 19.79 5.89 -0.16
C ALA A 12 18.89 6.88 0.60
N MET A 13 17.80 6.45 1.25
CA MET A 13 16.85 7.31 1.97
C MET A 13 17.17 7.52 3.45
N LEU A 14 17.96 6.64 4.05
CA LEU A 14 18.34 6.69 5.45
C LEU A 14 18.98 8.04 5.81
N GLN A 15 18.58 8.62 6.95
CA GLN A 15 19.09 9.92 7.44
C GLN A 15 20.33 9.80 8.32
N ASP A 16 20.72 8.58 8.66
CA ASP A 16 22.02 8.19 9.23
C ASP A 16 22.94 7.58 8.16
N GLY A 17 22.52 7.57 6.89
CA GLY A 17 23.26 6.99 5.77
C GLY A 17 24.09 8.01 4.97
N PRO A 18 24.84 7.54 3.94
CA PRO A 18 25.73 8.38 3.14
C PRO A 18 25.00 9.51 2.39
N PHE A 19 23.71 9.37 2.11
CA PHE A 19 22.95 10.39 1.40
C PHE A 19 22.01 11.18 2.34
N ALA A 20 22.27 11.19 3.64
CA ALA A 20 21.51 11.95 4.62
C ALA A 20 21.36 13.42 4.20
N ILE A 21 20.18 14.01 4.43
CA ILE A 21 19.95 15.42 4.11
C ILE A 21 20.32 16.24 5.34
N GLY A 22 21.51 16.86 5.30
CA GLY A 22 22.02 17.77 6.32
C GLY A 22 21.43 19.19 6.21
N ALA A 23 21.88 20.10 7.08
CA ALA A 23 21.49 21.51 7.03
C ALA A 23 21.88 22.18 5.69
N ASP A 24 23.06 21.82 5.18
CA ASP A 24 23.61 22.27 3.90
C ASP A 24 23.60 21.15 2.84
N PRO A 25 23.66 21.48 1.53
CA PRO A 25 23.83 20.49 0.48
C PRO A 25 25.24 19.88 0.50
N PRO A 26 25.42 18.62 0.09
CA PRO A 26 26.70 17.91 0.15
C PRO A 26 27.77 18.46 -0.82
N LEU A 27 27.47 19.51 -1.58
CA LEU A 27 28.36 20.16 -2.56
C LEU A 27 29.23 21.26 -1.95
N SER A 28 29.17 21.49 -0.64
CA SER A 28 30.05 22.43 0.05
C SER A 28 31.48 21.88 0.12
N HIS A 29 32.19 21.99 -1.01
CA HIS A 29 33.64 21.81 -1.23
C HIS A 29 34.20 20.40 -0.92
N PRO A 30 34.78 19.68 -1.90
CA PRO A 30 35.32 18.32 -1.70
C PRO A 30 36.46 18.21 -0.68
N PHE A 31 37.03 19.34 -0.25
CA PHE A 31 38.07 19.42 0.77
C PHE A 31 37.62 20.12 2.05
N SER A 32 36.33 20.43 2.18
CA SER A 32 35.77 20.97 3.42
C SER A 32 35.89 19.97 4.57
N ASP A 33 35.87 20.48 5.79
CA ASP A 33 35.88 19.64 6.98
C ASP A 33 34.59 18.83 7.08
N GLU A 34 33.48 19.37 6.59
CA GLU A 34 32.20 18.67 6.46
C GLU A 34 32.31 17.45 5.53
N CYS A 35 32.93 17.60 4.36
CA CYS A 35 33.11 16.50 3.41
C CYS A 35 34.06 15.43 3.98
N LYS A 36 35.16 15.84 4.63
CA LYS A 36 36.09 14.92 5.28
C LYS A 36 35.44 14.15 6.44
N ASN A 37 34.67 14.84 7.29
CA ASN A 37 33.95 14.22 8.41
C ASN A 37 32.88 13.24 7.91
N TRP A 38 32.18 13.58 6.83
CA TRP A 38 31.22 12.69 6.19
C TRP A 38 31.87 11.46 5.54
N VAL A 39 33.01 11.62 4.85
CA VAL A 39 33.76 10.47 4.32
C VAL A 39 34.33 9.61 5.46
N ALA A 40 34.78 10.23 6.55
CA ALA A 40 35.30 9.54 7.73
C ALA A 40 34.21 8.73 8.46
N SER A 41 32.97 9.25 8.55
CA SER A 41 31.85 8.53 9.14
C SER A 41 31.45 7.29 8.33
N LEU A 42 31.67 7.31 7.01
CA LEU A 42 31.55 6.14 6.14
C LEU A 42 32.74 5.17 6.26
N GLY A 43 33.83 5.60 6.91
CA GLY A 43 35.11 4.92 7.00
C GLY A 43 35.06 3.51 7.59
N GLY A 44 34.15 3.26 8.52
CA GLY A 44 34.05 2.00 9.28
C GLY A 44 33.25 0.87 8.62
N ASP A 45 32.45 1.16 7.59
CA ASP A 45 31.54 0.17 6.96
C ASP A 45 31.78 0.05 5.44
N GLN A 46 32.42 -1.05 5.03
CA GLN A 46 32.69 -1.36 3.62
C GLN A 46 31.42 -1.55 2.76
N LEU A 47 30.34 -2.08 3.35
CA LEU A 47 29.09 -2.25 2.64
C LEU A 47 28.49 -0.88 2.30
N MET A 48 28.53 0.06 3.25
CA MET A 48 28.03 1.41 3.05
C MET A 48 28.85 2.20 2.01
N LYS A 49 30.18 2.04 2.00
CA LYS A 49 31.04 2.61 0.93
C LYS A 49 30.66 2.09 -0.45
N THR A 50 30.41 0.79 -0.57
CA THR A 50 30.02 0.17 -1.85
C THR A 50 28.66 0.68 -2.32
N LYS A 51 27.67 0.71 -1.42
CA LYS A 51 26.33 1.26 -1.69
C LYS A 51 26.41 2.74 -2.11
N TYR A 52 27.21 3.54 -1.42
CA TYR A 52 27.44 4.94 -1.77
C TYR A 52 27.99 5.08 -3.19
N ARG A 53 29.07 4.38 -3.54
CA ARG A 53 29.69 4.45 -4.86
C ARG A 53 28.72 4.05 -5.97
N ALA A 54 27.93 3.00 -5.76
CA ALA A 54 26.92 2.56 -6.72
C ALA A 54 25.86 3.63 -6.98
N VAL A 55 25.26 4.20 -5.93
CA VAL A 55 24.23 5.24 -6.06
C VAL A 55 24.81 6.54 -6.63
N ARG A 56 26.04 6.92 -6.24
CA ARG A 56 26.74 8.08 -6.80
C ARG A 56 26.92 7.94 -8.31
N ASN A 57 27.41 6.79 -8.77
CA ASN A 57 27.60 6.56 -10.19
C ASN A 57 26.25 6.57 -10.94
N GLN A 58 25.19 6.02 -10.35
CA GLN A 58 23.83 6.13 -10.90
C GLN A 58 23.37 7.58 -11.02
N ILE A 59 23.63 8.44 -10.02
CA ILE A 59 23.33 9.89 -10.10
C ILE A 59 24.08 10.54 -11.26
N PHE A 60 25.36 10.21 -11.42
CA PHE A 60 26.20 10.75 -12.50
C PHE A 60 25.70 10.32 -13.88
N ASP A 61 25.41 9.03 -14.06
CA ASP A 61 24.83 8.50 -15.30
C ASP A 61 23.43 9.06 -15.57
N PHE A 62 22.66 9.30 -14.52
CA PHE A 62 21.32 9.85 -14.64
C PHE A 62 21.33 11.31 -15.09
N LEU A 63 22.19 12.15 -14.48
CA LEU A 63 22.34 13.56 -14.81
C LEU A 63 23.20 13.81 -16.06
N GLY A 64 24.03 12.83 -16.42
CA GLY A 64 24.98 12.92 -17.52
C GLY A 64 26.21 13.76 -17.22
N ILE A 65 26.76 13.61 -16.03
CA ILE A 65 27.92 14.33 -15.49
C ILE A 65 28.99 13.34 -15.04
N ALA A 66 30.23 13.80 -14.87
CA ALA A 66 31.34 12.98 -14.34
C ALA A 66 31.64 13.28 -12.87
N THR A 67 31.24 14.46 -12.39
CA THR A 67 31.60 14.98 -11.07
C THR A 67 30.42 15.70 -10.41
N PHE A 68 30.50 15.86 -9.09
CA PHE A 68 29.50 16.62 -8.32
C PHE A 68 29.52 18.12 -8.63
N ASP A 69 30.66 18.69 -9.06
CA ASP A 69 30.79 20.13 -9.37
C ASP A 69 29.91 20.55 -10.56
N GLU A 70 29.69 19.63 -11.50
CA GLU A 70 28.82 19.85 -12.66
C GLU A 70 27.33 19.98 -12.28
N ILE A 71 26.93 19.57 -11.07
CA ILE A 71 25.54 19.74 -10.59
C ILE A 71 25.19 21.22 -10.48
N LEU A 72 26.10 22.07 -10.00
CA LEU A 72 25.86 23.52 -9.92
C LEU A 72 25.64 24.13 -11.30
N VAL A 73 26.36 23.63 -12.31
CA VAL A 73 26.17 24.05 -13.71
C VAL A 73 24.76 23.67 -14.19
N LEU A 74 24.30 22.44 -13.90
CA LEU A 74 22.93 22.00 -14.24
C LEU A 74 21.84 22.79 -13.48
N ILE A 75 22.13 23.26 -12.28
CA ILE A 75 21.23 24.13 -11.51
C ILE A 75 21.12 25.53 -12.16
N HIS A 76 22.16 26.06 -12.78
CA HIS A 76 22.09 27.42 -13.35
C HIS A 76 21.86 27.47 -14.87
N ASP A 77 22.18 26.41 -15.62
CA ASP A 77 22.01 26.35 -17.07
C ASP A 77 20.77 25.53 -17.48
N GLN A 78 19.73 26.24 -17.91
CA GLN A 78 18.47 25.64 -18.37
C GLN A 78 18.63 24.76 -19.62
N ARG A 79 19.58 25.06 -20.52
CA ARG A 79 19.82 24.28 -21.73
C ARG A 79 20.44 22.95 -21.39
N LEU A 80 21.48 22.94 -20.56
CA LEU A 80 22.13 21.71 -20.09
C LEU A 80 21.15 20.86 -19.26
N ARG A 81 20.36 21.50 -18.38
CA ARG A 81 19.30 20.81 -17.64
C ARG A 81 18.25 20.16 -18.56
N SER A 82 17.84 20.84 -19.62
CA SER A 82 16.86 20.30 -20.58
C SER A 82 17.41 19.11 -21.37
N ARG A 83 18.71 19.11 -21.69
CA ARG A 83 19.40 17.96 -22.29
C ARG A 83 19.45 16.78 -21.32
N ALA A 84 19.81 17.03 -20.06
CA ALA A 84 19.79 16.02 -19.00
C ALA A 84 18.40 15.39 -18.88
N ARG A 85 17.33 16.20 -18.71
CA ARG A 85 15.94 15.72 -18.67
C ARG A 85 15.59 14.78 -19.83
N THR A 86 15.91 15.19 -21.06
CA THR A 86 15.59 14.38 -22.26
C THR A 86 16.29 13.02 -22.23
N ARG A 87 17.58 12.99 -21.92
CA ARG A 87 18.35 11.76 -21.76
C ARG A 87 17.80 10.90 -20.62
N SER A 88 17.58 11.47 -19.45
CA SER A 88 17.14 10.74 -18.26
C SER A 88 15.77 10.12 -18.45
N ARG A 89 14.85 10.79 -19.16
CA ARG A 89 13.55 10.22 -19.53
C ARG A 89 13.72 8.96 -20.38
N GLN A 90 14.64 8.96 -21.35
CA GLN A 90 14.91 7.77 -22.16
C GLN A 90 15.51 6.63 -21.31
N LEU A 91 16.43 6.95 -20.39
CA LEU A 91 16.99 5.95 -19.48
C LEU A 91 15.91 5.31 -18.59
N LEU A 92 15.00 6.12 -18.03
CA LEU A 92 13.88 5.61 -17.23
C LEU A 92 12.88 4.83 -18.07
N ALA A 93 12.61 5.27 -19.30
CA ALA A 93 11.75 4.53 -20.22
C ALA A 93 12.31 3.13 -20.50
N ASN A 94 13.61 3.03 -20.78
CA ASN A 94 14.26 1.74 -20.98
C ASN A 94 14.23 0.90 -19.69
N MET A 95 14.50 1.52 -18.53
CA MET A 95 14.52 0.83 -17.24
C MET A 95 13.17 0.23 -16.86
N PHE A 96 12.07 0.96 -17.09
CA PHE A 96 10.70 0.52 -16.78
C PHE A 96 9.99 -0.16 -17.96
N GLY A 97 10.68 -0.39 -19.08
CA GLY A 97 10.08 -0.97 -20.28
C GLY A 97 8.90 -0.15 -20.83
N LEU A 98 9.02 1.18 -20.84
CA LEU A 98 8.03 2.08 -21.42
C LEU A 98 8.26 2.19 -22.93
N CYS A 99 7.20 1.96 -23.69
CA CYS A 99 7.17 2.17 -25.13
C CYS A 99 6.37 3.45 -25.45
N GLY A 100 6.76 4.17 -26.50
CA GLY A 100 6.03 5.33 -26.99
C GLY A 100 6.90 6.55 -27.26
N SER A 101 6.24 7.63 -27.65
CA SER A 101 6.80 8.97 -27.85
C SER A 101 7.29 9.60 -26.54
N GLY A 102 8.12 10.64 -26.65
CA GLY A 102 8.58 11.41 -25.47
C GLY A 102 7.43 11.99 -24.62
N THR A 103 6.28 12.29 -25.23
CA THR A 103 5.08 12.76 -24.54
C THR A 103 4.45 11.65 -23.70
N GLU A 104 4.37 10.43 -24.22
CA GLU A 104 3.84 9.27 -23.48
C GLU A 104 4.74 8.91 -22.31
N ILE A 105 6.06 8.88 -22.52
CA ILE A 105 7.04 8.67 -21.43
C ILE A 105 6.86 9.73 -20.35
N LYS A 106 6.70 11.01 -20.73
CA LYS A 106 6.46 12.10 -19.78
C LYS A 106 5.16 11.91 -18.98
N ARG A 107 4.09 11.41 -19.61
CA ARG A 107 2.82 11.09 -18.94
C ARG A 107 3.02 10.00 -17.88
N TYR A 108 3.72 8.92 -18.19
CA TYR A 108 4.02 7.87 -17.21
C TYR A 108 4.82 8.40 -16.01
N LEU A 109 5.87 9.19 -16.26
CA LEU A 109 6.66 9.79 -15.17
C LEU A 109 5.83 10.74 -14.31
N HIS A 110 4.90 11.49 -14.92
CA HIS A 110 3.94 12.31 -14.20
C HIS A 110 3.00 11.46 -13.34
N GLU A 111 2.53 10.32 -13.83
CA GLU A 111 1.71 9.37 -13.05
C GLU A 111 2.48 8.75 -11.88
N TYR A 112 3.78 8.49 -12.05
CA TYR A 112 4.65 8.03 -10.96
C TYR A 112 4.85 9.11 -9.89
N ALA A 113 5.01 10.38 -10.31
CA ALA A 113 5.05 11.51 -9.39
C ALA A 113 3.74 11.67 -8.60
N ASN A 114 2.60 11.63 -9.30
CA ASN A 114 1.28 11.65 -8.66
C ASN A 114 1.09 10.48 -7.68
N THR A 115 1.58 9.29 -8.02
CA THR A 115 1.52 8.14 -7.13
C THR A 115 2.35 8.36 -5.88
N ALA A 116 3.54 8.95 -5.99
CA ALA A 116 4.38 9.34 -4.86
C ALA A 116 3.68 10.35 -3.94
N ASP A 117 3.05 11.38 -4.51
CA ASP A 117 2.29 12.38 -3.74
C ASP A 117 1.08 11.73 -3.05
N ASN A 118 0.38 10.82 -3.74
CA ASN A 118 -0.75 10.07 -3.19
C ASN A 118 -0.37 9.16 -2.01
N VAL A 119 0.87 8.65 -1.96
CA VAL A 119 1.37 7.93 -0.76
C VAL A 119 1.37 8.85 0.45
N ILE A 120 1.91 10.06 0.29
CA ILE A 120 2.00 11.05 1.37
C ILE A 120 0.61 11.55 1.76
N ASN A 121 -0.21 11.92 0.77
CA ASN A 121 -1.58 12.38 0.99
C ASN A 121 -2.45 11.31 1.65
N SER A 122 -2.28 10.02 1.31
CA SER A 122 -2.99 8.93 1.97
C SER A 122 -2.61 8.82 3.45
N LEU A 123 -1.32 8.94 3.81
CA LEU A 123 -0.88 8.91 5.20
C LEU A 123 -1.32 10.17 5.95
N ARG A 124 -1.16 11.35 5.34
CA ARG A 124 -1.61 12.64 5.89
C ARG A 124 -3.10 12.61 6.22
N ASN A 125 -3.94 12.12 5.30
CA ASN A 125 -5.39 12.19 5.47
C ASN A 125 -5.97 11.07 6.35
N LYS A 126 -5.30 9.91 6.46
CA LYS A 126 -5.83 8.74 7.21
C LYS A 126 -5.13 8.51 8.55
N VAL A 127 -3.80 8.48 8.54
CA VAL A 127 -2.99 8.05 9.70
C VAL A 127 -2.53 9.24 10.53
N LEU A 128 -2.29 10.38 9.89
CA LEU A 128 -1.66 11.54 10.51
C LEU A 128 -2.52 12.81 10.39
N ALA A 129 -3.85 12.67 10.25
CA ALA A 129 -4.76 13.78 9.97
C ALA A 129 -4.68 14.94 10.99
N PRO A 130 -4.60 14.68 12.31
CA PRO A 130 -4.43 15.74 13.31
C PRO A 130 -3.09 16.47 13.23
N TYR A 131 -2.10 15.90 12.53
CA TYR A 131 -0.73 16.43 12.39
C TYR A 131 -0.44 16.88 10.95
N SER A 132 -1.50 17.09 10.15
CA SER A 132 -1.41 17.38 8.72
C SER A 132 -0.60 18.65 8.41
N ALA A 133 -0.65 19.67 9.26
CA ALA A 133 0.11 20.91 9.09
C ALA A 133 1.64 20.69 9.11
N ASN A 134 2.14 19.81 9.98
CA ASN A 134 3.58 19.48 10.02
C ASN A 134 4.00 18.71 8.76
N ILE A 135 3.10 17.89 8.22
CA ILE A 135 3.34 16.93 7.12
C ILE A 135 3.09 17.54 5.74
N GLU A 136 2.41 18.69 5.69
CA GLU A 136 2.13 19.39 4.45
C GLU A 136 3.39 19.51 3.60
N MET A 137 3.25 19.09 2.33
CA MET A 137 4.35 19.09 1.38
C MET A 137 4.66 20.51 0.96
N THR A 138 5.93 20.80 0.73
CA THR A 138 6.34 22.06 0.10
C THR A 138 5.76 22.11 -1.32
N ASN A 139 4.99 23.16 -1.63
CA ASN A 139 4.27 23.33 -2.90
C ASN A 139 5.19 23.18 -4.13
N GLU A 140 6.40 23.71 -4.03
CA GLU A 140 7.42 23.60 -5.07
C GLU A 140 7.78 22.13 -5.34
N ILE A 141 7.84 21.28 -4.33
CA ILE A 141 8.17 19.85 -4.49
C ILE A 141 6.96 19.05 -4.99
N GLU A 142 5.76 19.40 -4.52
CA GLU A 142 4.52 18.77 -4.99
C GLU A 142 4.33 18.99 -6.50
N THR A 143 4.64 20.19 -7.00
CA THR A 143 4.47 20.52 -8.43
C THR A 143 5.56 19.97 -9.35
N ILE A 144 6.74 19.62 -8.84
CA ILE A 144 7.81 19.02 -9.65
C ILE A 144 7.49 17.55 -9.93
N THR A 145 7.39 17.22 -11.23
CA THR A 145 7.17 15.85 -11.72
C THR A 145 8.37 15.29 -12.48
N GLU A 146 9.35 16.12 -12.81
CA GLU A 146 10.57 15.71 -13.52
C GLU A 146 11.61 15.16 -12.54
N PRO A 147 12.04 13.90 -12.67
CA PRO A 147 13.00 13.31 -11.74
C PRO A 147 14.36 14.03 -11.69
N VAL A 148 14.81 14.59 -12.81
CA VAL A 148 16.06 15.39 -12.85
C VAL A 148 15.92 16.62 -11.96
N ASP A 149 14.77 17.30 -12.01
CA ASP A 149 14.57 18.52 -11.23
C ASP A 149 14.50 18.21 -9.73
N LEU A 150 13.76 17.15 -9.36
CA LEU A 150 13.75 16.65 -7.99
C LEU A 150 15.16 16.32 -7.52
N LEU A 151 15.98 15.68 -8.36
CA LEU A 151 17.34 15.28 -7.99
C LEU A 151 18.24 16.50 -7.78
N LEU A 152 18.15 17.50 -8.65
CA LEU A 152 18.91 18.74 -8.52
C LEU A 152 18.51 19.53 -7.27
N THR A 153 17.24 19.49 -6.85
CA THR A 153 16.76 20.12 -5.60
C THR A 153 17.55 19.65 -4.37
N LEU A 154 18.01 18.39 -4.31
CA LEU A 154 18.78 17.87 -3.17
C LEU A 154 20.09 18.65 -2.95
N PHE A 155 20.60 19.25 -4.02
CA PHE A 155 21.90 19.92 -4.08
C PHE A 155 21.80 21.45 -4.15
N ASP A 156 20.59 21.98 -4.31
CA ASP A 156 20.35 23.41 -4.42
C ASP A 156 20.15 24.04 -3.03
N LYS A 157 21.09 24.90 -2.64
CA LYS A 157 21.10 25.58 -1.34
C LYS A 157 19.93 26.56 -1.13
N SER A 158 19.22 26.94 -2.19
CA SER A 158 18.03 27.81 -2.07
C SER A 158 16.86 27.07 -1.40
N TYR A 159 16.87 25.74 -1.39
CA TYR A 159 15.84 24.93 -0.77
C TYR A 159 16.18 24.59 0.69
N HIS A 160 15.20 24.81 1.56
CA HIS A 160 15.26 24.39 2.96
C HIS A 160 15.44 22.86 3.07
N ARG A 161 16.04 22.40 4.18
CA ARG A 161 16.30 20.99 4.50
C ARG A 161 15.08 20.08 4.27
N LYS A 162 13.90 20.53 4.71
CA LYS A 162 12.62 19.80 4.51
C LYS A 162 12.32 19.58 3.03
N ALA A 163 12.35 20.63 2.21
CA ALA A 163 12.07 20.53 0.77
C ALA A 163 13.05 19.59 0.04
N ARG A 164 14.35 19.65 0.40
CA ARG A 164 15.37 18.74 -0.15
C ARG A 164 15.11 17.28 0.21
N PHE A 165 14.70 17.02 1.45
CA PHE A 165 14.27 15.68 1.87
C PHE A 165 13.01 15.22 1.13
N GLU A 166 12.03 16.10 0.95
CA GLU A 166 10.79 15.77 0.24
C GLU A 166 11.04 15.41 -1.22
N ALA A 167 11.94 16.14 -1.90
CA ALA A 167 12.34 15.83 -3.27
C ALA A 167 12.98 14.43 -3.36
N LYS A 168 13.89 14.13 -2.43
CA LYS A 168 14.53 12.82 -2.31
C LYS A 168 13.52 11.71 -2.05
N ARG A 169 12.58 11.94 -1.11
CA ARG A 169 11.49 11.01 -0.80
C ARG A 169 10.64 10.75 -2.03
N LYS A 170 10.21 11.80 -2.74
CA LYS A 170 9.39 11.70 -3.94
C LYS A 170 10.08 10.86 -5.02
N LEU A 171 11.38 11.07 -5.27
CA LEU A 171 12.16 10.24 -6.20
C LEU A 171 12.14 8.74 -5.86
N VAL A 172 12.31 8.38 -4.59
CA VAL A 172 12.29 6.97 -4.19
C VAL A 172 10.91 6.36 -4.36
N LEU A 173 9.86 7.11 -4.01
CA LEU A 173 8.48 6.66 -4.21
C LEU A 173 8.12 6.54 -5.69
N MET A 174 8.59 7.46 -6.54
CA MET A 174 8.44 7.37 -8.01
C MET A 174 9.11 6.11 -8.56
N ASN A 175 10.30 5.77 -8.09
CA ASN A 175 10.99 4.55 -8.53
C ASN A 175 10.21 3.27 -8.17
N LEU A 176 9.61 3.24 -6.97
CA LEU A 176 8.72 2.14 -6.57
C LEU A 176 7.45 2.10 -7.42
N ALA A 177 6.84 3.25 -7.69
CA ALA A 177 5.66 3.35 -8.54
C ALA A 177 5.92 2.84 -9.96
N GLY A 178 7.05 3.22 -10.58
CA GLY A 178 7.44 2.74 -11.91
C GLY A 178 7.70 1.24 -11.95
N SER A 179 8.33 0.68 -10.91
CA SER A 179 8.56 -0.77 -10.81
C SER A 179 7.25 -1.55 -10.68
N ILE A 180 6.28 -0.99 -9.95
CA ILE A 180 4.94 -1.56 -9.77
C ILE A 180 4.16 -1.53 -11.10
N ASP A 181 4.11 -0.38 -11.77
CA ASP A 181 3.45 -0.23 -13.08
C ASP A 181 4.03 -1.18 -14.13
N GLN A 182 5.36 -1.30 -14.19
CA GLN A 182 6.02 -2.25 -15.08
C GLN A 182 5.52 -3.68 -14.85
N ARG A 183 5.49 -4.13 -13.59
CA ARG A 183 5.04 -5.49 -13.23
C ARG A 183 3.57 -5.70 -13.56
N GLU A 184 2.72 -4.70 -13.36
CA GLU A 184 1.29 -4.77 -13.73
C GLU A 184 1.11 -4.94 -15.23
N ARG A 185 1.86 -4.18 -16.05
CA ARG A 185 1.86 -4.33 -17.52
C ARG A 185 2.38 -5.69 -17.97
N GLU A 186 3.44 -6.21 -17.35
CA GLU A 186 4.03 -7.51 -17.69
C GLU A 186 3.12 -8.69 -17.32
N THR A 187 2.36 -8.57 -16.22
CA THR A 187 1.50 -9.65 -15.73
C THR A 187 0.09 -9.64 -16.31
N ASP A 188 -0.32 -8.52 -16.90
CA ASP A 188 -1.68 -8.32 -17.43
C ASP A 188 -2.78 -8.61 -16.39
N ILE A 189 -2.48 -8.30 -15.12
CA ILE A 189 -3.27 -8.74 -13.96
C ILE A 189 -4.71 -8.21 -13.99
N GLU A 190 -4.93 -7.02 -14.55
CA GLU A 190 -6.26 -6.41 -14.66
C GLU A 190 -7.18 -7.19 -15.61
N ASN A 191 -6.66 -7.59 -16.77
CA ASN A 191 -7.43 -8.36 -17.75
C ASN A 191 -7.70 -9.78 -17.23
N GLN A 192 -6.72 -10.41 -16.57
CA GLN A 192 -6.93 -11.70 -15.91
C GLN A 192 -8.03 -11.62 -14.84
N PHE A 193 -8.04 -10.55 -14.04
CA PHE A 193 -9.07 -10.37 -13.03
C PHE A 193 -10.45 -10.07 -13.65
N ALA A 194 -10.51 -9.29 -14.72
CA ALA A 194 -11.75 -9.07 -15.46
C ALA A 194 -12.34 -10.38 -15.99
N GLY A 195 -11.50 -11.27 -16.55
CA GLY A 195 -11.90 -12.62 -16.96
C GLY A 195 -12.43 -13.45 -15.77
N PHE A 196 -11.81 -13.33 -14.61
CA PHE A 196 -12.27 -14.03 -13.41
C PHE A 196 -13.62 -13.52 -12.92
N LEU A 197 -13.87 -12.20 -12.97
CA LEU A 197 -15.16 -11.62 -12.63
C LEU A 197 -16.27 -12.09 -13.59
N ASP A 198 -15.97 -12.21 -14.89
CA ASP A 198 -16.90 -12.77 -15.88
C ASP A 198 -17.26 -14.22 -15.54
N PHE A 199 -16.26 -15.04 -15.22
CA PHE A 199 -16.48 -16.40 -14.73
C PHE A 199 -17.42 -16.45 -13.52
N LEU A 200 -17.21 -15.60 -12.51
CA LEU A 200 -18.07 -15.57 -11.33
C LEU A 200 -19.51 -15.20 -11.68
N ASN A 201 -19.69 -14.19 -12.53
CA ASN A 201 -21.02 -13.75 -12.97
C ASN A 201 -21.76 -14.82 -13.78
N ARG A 202 -21.04 -15.57 -14.61
CA ARG A 202 -21.64 -16.57 -15.49
C ARG A 202 -21.91 -17.90 -14.82
N TYR A 203 -21.04 -18.34 -13.90
CA TYR A 203 -21.07 -19.71 -13.39
C TYR A 203 -21.30 -19.84 -11.89
N VAL A 204 -21.01 -18.79 -11.10
CA VAL A 204 -21.05 -18.86 -9.63
C VAL A 204 -22.28 -18.15 -9.06
N TRP A 205 -22.58 -16.94 -9.51
CA TRP A 205 -23.71 -16.17 -9.00
C TRP A 205 -25.05 -16.67 -9.54
N SER A 206 -26.09 -16.56 -8.72
CA SER A 206 -27.46 -16.89 -9.11
C SER A 206 -27.95 -15.91 -10.19
N PRO A 207 -28.56 -16.39 -11.30
CA PRO A 207 -29.07 -15.53 -12.38
C PRO A 207 -30.33 -14.76 -11.96
N ASP A 208 -30.98 -15.14 -10.86
CA ASP A 208 -32.21 -14.52 -10.34
C ASP A 208 -31.99 -13.07 -9.86
N LEU A 209 -30.74 -12.65 -9.69
CA LEU A 209 -30.37 -11.25 -9.54
C LEU A 209 -29.63 -10.81 -10.80
N LYS A 210 -30.09 -9.72 -11.44
CA LYS A 210 -29.36 -9.15 -12.56
C LYS A 210 -27.97 -8.72 -12.10
N ILE A 211 -27.02 -8.68 -13.04
CA ILE A 211 -25.70 -8.12 -12.78
C ILE A 211 -25.87 -6.68 -12.32
N GLY A 212 -25.47 -6.39 -11.08
CA GLY A 212 -25.64 -5.07 -10.44
C GLY A 212 -26.77 -4.99 -9.43
N ASP A 213 -27.74 -5.92 -9.45
CA ASP A 213 -28.79 -6.01 -8.43
C ASP A 213 -28.22 -6.58 -7.14
N LEU A 214 -28.33 -5.80 -6.06
CA LEU A 214 -27.82 -6.16 -4.74
C LEU A 214 -28.96 -6.07 -3.73
N LYS A 215 -29.15 -7.14 -2.95
CA LYS A 215 -30.05 -7.07 -1.80
C LYS A 215 -29.35 -6.32 -0.68
N ILE A 216 -29.83 -5.11 -0.40
CA ILE A 216 -29.37 -4.33 0.76
C ILE A 216 -29.85 -5.03 2.03
N SER A 217 -28.93 -5.24 2.97
CA SER A 217 -29.23 -5.77 4.29
C SER A 217 -28.29 -5.12 5.30
N TYR A 218 -28.65 -5.20 6.58
CA TYR A 218 -27.82 -4.66 7.66
C TYR A 218 -27.45 -5.75 8.64
N LEU A 219 -26.23 -5.71 9.17
CA LEU A 219 -25.83 -6.48 10.33
C LEU A 219 -26.07 -5.60 11.56
N HIS A 220 -27.04 -5.98 12.38
CA HIS A 220 -27.20 -5.43 13.72
C HIS A 220 -26.42 -6.31 14.68
N SER A 221 -25.44 -5.74 15.37
CA SER A 221 -24.54 -6.48 16.26
C SER A 221 -24.40 -5.86 17.62
N THR A 222 -24.20 -6.71 18.62
CA THR A 222 -23.84 -6.30 19.98
C THR A 222 -22.38 -6.68 20.26
N HIS A 223 -21.67 -5.81 20.97
CA HIS A 223 -20.23 -5.90 21.20
C HIS A 223 -19.92 -5.97 22.70
N ARG A 224 -18.87 -6.72 23.06
CA ARG A 224 -18.40 -6.82 24.46
C ARG A 224 -17.69 -5.53 24.87
N SER A 225 -17.88 -5.08 26.10
CA SER A 225 -17.30 -3.81 26.57
C SER A 225 -15.77 -3.82 26.74
N ASN A 226 -15.16 -5.00 26.89
CA ASN A 226 -13.71 -5.13 27.17
C ASN A 226 -12.85 -4.93 25.91
N ASP A 227 -13.21 -5.55 24.79
CA ASP A 227 -12.42 -5.55 23.55
C ASP A 227 -13.24 -5.21 22.31
N PHE A 228 -14.53 -4.90 22.47
CA PHE A 228 -15.46 -4.61 21.40
C PHE A 228 -15.63 -5.75 20.38
N SER A 229 -15.32 -6.99 20.79
CA SER A 229 -15.61 -8.19 19.98
C SER A 229 -17.12 -8.42 19.83
N CYS A 230 -17.53 -8.92 18.67
CA CYS A 230 -18.93 -9.22 18.36
C CYS A 230 -19.43 -10.37 19.25
N ALA A 231 -20.39 -10.05 20.13
CA ALA A 231 -21.07 -11.00 21.00
C ALA A 231 -22.24 -11.68 20.28
N SER A 232 -23.03 -10.90 19.53
CA SER A 232 -24.15 -11.39 18.73
C SER A 232 -24.31 -10.58 17.44
N VAL A 233 -24.89 -11.20 16.41
CA VAL A 233 -25.19 -10.53 15.14
C VAL A 233 -26.48 -11.08 14.53
N ARG A 234 -27.33 -10.19 14.05
CA ARG A 234 -28.55 -10.51 13.29
C ARG A 234 -28.56 -9.74 11.98
N VAL A 235 -28.98 -10.41 10.91
CA VAL A 235 -29.22 -9.77 9.62
C VAL A 235 -30.62 -9.18 9.64
N ILE A 236 -30.74 -7.88 9.42
CA ILE A 236 -32.03 -7.17 9.41
C ILE A 236 -32.28 -6.47 8.07
N SER A 237 -33.56 -6.27 7.78
CA SER A 237 -34.04 -5.55 6.60
C SER A 237 -33.97 -4.03 6.78
N GLU A 238 -34.13 -3.30 5.68
CA GLU A 238 -34.22 -1.84 5.72
C GLU A 238 -35.45 -1.33 6.49
N ARG A 239 -36.55 -2.10 6.49
CA ARG A 239 -37.75 -1.78 7.27
C ARG A 239 -37.47 -1.87 8.77
N GLU A 240 -36.80 -2.94 9.20
CA GLU A 240 -36.39 -3.11 10.61
C GLU A 240 -35.38 -2.04 11.03
N LYS A 241 -34.46 -1.64 10.15
CA LYS A 241 -33.53 -0.53 10.43
C LYS A 241 -34.28 0.75 10.80
N LYS A 242 -35.34 1.12 10.08
CA LYS A 242 -36.04 2.41 10.27
C LYS A 242 -36.63 2.59 11.66
N VAL A 243 -36.95 1.49 12.34
CA VAL A 243 -37.52 1.50 13.70
C VAL A 243 -36.49 1.14 14.78
N LEU A 244 -35.25 0.83 14.39
CA LEU A 244 -34.20 0.46 15.33
C LEU A 244 -33.53 1.70 15.92
N GLN A 245 -33.48 1.76 17.25
CA GLN A 245 -32.64 2.70 17.98
C GLN A 245 -31.43 1.96 18.54
N LEU A 246 -30.23 2.39 18.14
CA LEU A 246 -28.98 1.78 18.59
C LEU A 246 -28.69 2.20 20.04
N LYS A 247 -28.21 1.23 20.82
CA LYS A 247 -27.72 1.44 22.18
C LYS A 247 -26.18 1.46 22.20
N PRO A 248 -25.55 2.00 23.26
CA PRO A 248 -24.11 1.85 23.45
C PRO A 248 -23.67 0.39 23.34
N GLY A 249 -22.60 0.14 22.57
CA GLY A 249 -22.11 -1.22 22.28
C GLY A 249 -22.87 -1.95 21.18
N GLU A 250 -23.85 -1.31 20.52
CA GLU A 250 -24.50 -1.84 19.33
C GLU A 250 -23.98 -1.15 18.06
N LYS A 251 -23.93 -1.89 16.96
CA LYS A 251 -23.53 -1.36 15.65
C LYS A 251 -24.50 -1.80 14.56
N LEU A 252 -24.57 -0.96 13.53
CA LEU A 252 -25.30 -1.27 12.31
C LEU A 252 -24.38 -1.17 11.09
N THR A 253 -24.07 -2.31 10.47
CA THR A 253 -23.19 -2.38 9.30
C THR A 253 -23.98 -2.71 8.05
N LEU A 254 -23.96 -1.82 7.05
CA LEU A 254 -24.58 -2.08 5.75
C LEU A 254 -23.78 -3.11 4.95
N ILE A 255 -24.47 -4.09 4.38
CA ILE A 255 -23.89 -5.08 3.47
C ILE A 255 -24.78 -5.24 2.23
N LYS A 256 -24.13 -5.42 1.07
CA LYS A 256 -24.80 -5.54 -0.22
C LYS A 256 -24.69 -6.97 -0.74
N ARG A 257 -25.73 -7.77 -0.56
CA ARG A 257 -25.64 -9.22 -0.79
C ARG A 257 -26.01 -9.62 -2.21
N ARG A 258 -25.21 -10.53 -2.78
CA ARG A 258 -25.53 -11.40 -3.92
C ARG A 258 -26.02 -12.76 -3.40
N ARG A 259 -26.35 -13.66 -4.33
CA ARG A 259 -26.78 -15.03 -4.04
C ARG A 259 -26.03 -16.03 -4.91
N PHE A 260 -25.83 -17.24 -4.41
CA PHE A 260 -25.39 -18.40 -5.19
C PHE A 260 -26.21 -19.62 -4.79
N ASN A 261 -26.32 -20.60 -5.67
CA ASN A 261 -27.01 -21.85 -5.38
C ASN A 261 -26.04 -22.86 -4.76
N ALA A 262 -26.35 -23.36 -3.57
CA ALA A 262 -25.58 -24.43 -2.94
C ALA A 262 -26.53 -25.58 -2.57
N GLY A 263 -26.49 -26.67 -3.35
CA GLY A 263 -27.32 -27.85 -3.09
C GLY A 263 -28.82 -27.58 -3.18
N GLY A 264 -29.26 -26.78 -4.16
CA GLY A 264 -30.67 -26.43 -4.38
C GLY A 264 -31.17 -25.27 -3.51
N ARG A 265 -30.35 -24.75 -2.59
CA ARG A 265 -30.68 -23.60 -1.73
C ARG A 265 -29.96 -22.34 -2.20
N GLU A 266 -30.68 -21.24 -2.28
CA GLU A 266 -30.05 -19.92 -2.45
C GLU A 266 -29.38 -19.45 -1.16
N VAL A 267 -28.08 -19.19 -1.23
CA VAL A 267 -27.26 -18.74 -0.11
C VAL A 267 -26.82 -17.30 -0.36
N PRO A 268 -27.11 -16.36 0.57
CA PRO A 268 -26.71 -14.98 0.41
C PRO A 268 -25.24 -14.79 0.80
N VAL A 269 -24.52 -13.99 0.01
CA VAL A 269 -23.10 -13.66 0.22
C VAL A 269 -22.87 -12.19 -0.07
N TYR A 270 -22.18 -11.49 0.83
CA TYR A 270 -21.65 -10.15 0.52
C TYR A 270 -20.27 -10.34 -0.11
N VAL A 271 -20.07 -9.81 -1.32
CA VAL A 271 -18.79 -9.89 -2.02
C VAL A 271 -18.35 -8.48 -2.38
N THR A 272 -17.08 -8.16 -2.08
CA THR A 272 -16.45 -6.94 -2.59
C THR A 272 -15.17 -7.27 -3.35
N ILE A 273 -14.94 -6.49 -4.39
CA ILE A 273 -13.66 -6.45 -5.08
C ILE A 273 -12.71 -5.63 -4.22
N ARG A 274 -11.55 -6.22 -3.95
CA ARG A 274 -10.43 -5.55 -3.31
C ARG A 274 -9.38 -5.28 -4.37
N LYS A 275 -9.31 -4.04 -4.84
CA LYS A 275 -8.22 -3.53 -5.67
C LYS A 275 -7.42 -2.53 -4.85
N LYS A 276 -6.12 -2.79 -4.65
CA LYS A 276 -5.24 -1.88 -3.91
C LYS A 276 -4.86 -0.72 -4.84
N PRO A 277 -5.03 0.55 -4.44
CA PRO A 277 -4.53 1.66 -5.24
C PRO A 277 -2.99 1.64 -5.31
N PRO A 278 -2.36 2.21 -6.35
CA PRO A 278 -0.90 2.21 -6.51
C PRO A 278 -0.13 2.68 -5.27
N ALA A 279 -0.60 3.74 -4.61
CA ALA A 279 0.00 4.25 -3.37
C ALA A 279 0.01 3.20 -2.23
N ALA A 280 -1.03 2.38 -2.11
CA ALA A 280 -1.08 1.32 -1.10
C ALA A 280 -0.09 0.18 -1.42
N LYS A 281 0.21 -0.07 -2.70
CA LYS A 281 1.23 -1.02 -3.15
C LYS A 281 2.64 -0.53 -2.81
N VAL A 282 2.91 0.76 -3.04
CA VAL A 282 4.17 1.40 -2.63
C VAL A 282 4.35 1.29 -1.10
N LEU A 283 3.33 1.62 -0.31
CA LEU A 283 3.37 1.45 1.14
C LEU A 283 3.59 0.00 1.56
N LYS A 284 3.05 -0.97 0.81
CA LYS A 284 3.25 -2.39 1.08
C LYS A 284 4.71 -2.80 0.88
N LEU A 285 5.35 -2.33 -0.19
CA LEU A 285 6.78 -2.55 -0.45
C LEU A 285 7.64 -1.95 0.67
N LEU A 286 7.35 -0.71 1.08
CA LEU A 286 8.05 -0.08 2.20
C LEU A 286 7.88 -0.88 3.49
N ARG A 287 6.64 -1.21 3.90
CA ARG A 287 6.39 -1.98 5.14
C ARG A 287 7.11 -3.33 5.20
N LYS A 288 7.31 -3.96 4.04
CA LYS A 288 8.01 -5.24 3.92
C LYS A 288 9.53 -5.10 3.74
N ASN A 289 10.04 -3.86 3.61
CA ASN A 289 11.42 -3.57 3.23
C ASN A 289 11.81 -4.30 1.94
N GLU A 290 10.95 -4.21 0.92
CA GLU A 290 11.11 -4.90 -0.38
C GLU A 290 11.07 -3.94 -1.57
N LYS A 291 11.89 -4.22 -2.59
CA LYS A 291 11.90 -3.49 -3.88
C LYS A 291 11.31 -4.31 -5.01
N ASN A 292 11.19 -5.63 -4.85
CA ASN A 292 10.60 -6.49 -5.85
C ASN A 292 9.08 -6.22 -5.94
N PRO A 293 8.57 -5.69 -7.08
CA PRO A 293 7.17 -5.32 -7.22
C PRO A 293 6.22 -6.52 -7.14
N ALA A 294 6.69 -7.75 -7.44
CA ALA A 294 5.88 -8.97 -7.33
C ALA A 294 5.29 -9.16 -5.92
N VAL A 295 6.02 -8.72 -4.88
CA VAL A 295 5.57 -8.77 -3.49
C VAL A 295 4.31 -7.94 -3.25
N ALA A 296 4.06 -6.91 -4.07
CA ALA A 296 2.90 -6.01 -3.95
C ALA A 296 1.83 -6.19 -5.02
N VAL A 297 2.20 -6.65 -6.22
CA VAL A 297 1.31 -6.80 -7.39
C VAL A 297 0.66 -8.18 -7.44
N ASP A 298 1.40 -9.26 -7.17
CA ASP A 298 0.90 -10.64 -7.41
C ASP A 298 -0.26 -11.07 -6.46
N ASP A 299 -0.58 -10.26 -5.44
CA ASP A 299 -1.77 -10.41 -4.57
C ASP A 299 -2.68 -9.16 -4.56
N GLU A 300 -2.56 -8.33 -5.59
CA GLU A 300 -3.26 -7.05 -5.67
C GLU A 300 -4.77 -7.21 -5.72
N LEU A 301 -5.23 -8.12 -6.57
CA LEU A 301 -6.63 -8.30 -6.91
C LEU A 301 -7.18 -9.50 -6.17
N GLY A 302 -8.21 -9.24 -5.37
CA GLY A 302 -8.84 -10.25 -4.57
C GLY A 302 -10.31 -9.95 -4.30
N LEU A 303 -10.97 -10.94 -3.73
CA LEU A 303 -12.37 -10.88 -3.34
C LEU A 303 -12.49 -11.11 -1.85
N MET A 304 -13.21 -10.22 -1.19
CA MET A 304 -13.66 -10.45 0.18
C MET A 304 -15.09 -10.97 0.14
N GLY A 305 -15.33 -12.12 0.76
CA GLY A 305 -16.65 -12.71 0.91
C GLY A 305 -17.11 -12.74 2.37
N VAL A 306 -18.38 -12.43 2.63
CA VAL A 306 -18.99 -12.56 3.97
C VAL A 306 -20.26 -13.40 3.88
N LEU A 307 -20.26 -14.52 4.60
CA LEU A 307 -21.37 -15.48 4.66
C LEU A 307 -21.97 -15.56 6.08
N ASN A 308 -23.14 -16.18 6.21
CA ASN A 308 -23.82 -16.22 7.52
C ASN A 308 -23.15 -17.21 8.49
N SER A 309 -22.65 -18.34 7.99
CA SER A 309 -22.13 -19.42 8.83
C SER A 309 -20.93 -20.13 8.18
N VAL A 310 -20.19 -20.90 8.99
CA VAL A 310 -19.12 -21.79 8.50
C VAL A 310 -19.67 -22.84 7.51
N GLY A 311 -20.90 -23.32 7.72
CA GLY A 311 -21.56 -24.23 6.79
C GLY A 311 -21.76 -23.61 5.41
N ASP A 312 -22.17 -22.34 5.37
CA ASP A 312 -22.29 -21.58 4.12
C ASP A 312 -20.93 -21.37 3.45
N VAL A 313 -19.86 -21.10 4.22
CA VAL A 313 -18.49 -20.99 3.69
C VAL A 313 -18.08 -22.28 2.98
N LYS A 314 -18.26 -23.45 3.62
CA LYS A 314 -17.98 -24.75 3.01
C LYS A 314 -18.86 -25.02 1.78
N GLY A 315 -20.12 -24.59 1.83
CA GLY A 315 -21.04 -24.63 0.69
C GLY A 315 -20.53 -23.80 -0.50
N PHE A 316 -20.03 -22.60 -0.22
CA PHE A 316 -19.45 -21.70 -1.22
C PHE A 316 -18.20 -22.30 -1.88
N LEU A 317 -17.26 -22.86 -1.12
CA LEU A 317 -16.05 -23.48 -1.70
C LEU A 317 -16.38 -24.64 -2.64
N ARG A 318 -17.31 -25.51 -2.24
CA ARG A 318 -17.77 -26.62 -3.08
C ARG A 318 -18.45 -26.13 -4.35
N HIS A 319 -19.31 -25.10 -4.23
CA HIS A 319 -19.96 -24.51 -5.40
C HIS A 319 -18.96 -23.84 -6.33
N LEU A 320 -18.01 -23.08 -5.79
CA LEU A 320 -16.98 -22.36 -6.55
C LEU A 320 -16.11 -23.35 -7.36
N THR A 321 -15.63 -24.42 -6.73
CA THR A 321 -14.85 -25.47 -7.41
C THR A 321 -15.65 -26.23 -8.46
N ALA A 322 -16.90 -26.62 -8.15
CA ALA A 322 -17.79 -27.26 -9.13
C ALA A 322 -18.15 -26.33 -10.31
N SER A 323 -18.20 -25.01 -10.08
CA SER A 323 -18.44 -24.02 -11.12
C SER A 323 -17.28 -23.95 -12.12
N GLY A 324 -16.04 -24.20 -11.67
CA GLY A 324 -14.89 -24.34 -12.57
C GLY A 324 -15.11 -25.43 -13.61
N ILE A 325 -15.55 -26.61 -13.17
CA ILE A 325 -15.85 -27.74 -14.06
C ILE A 325 -16.94 -27.38 -15.08
N ARG A 326 -17.99 -26.66 -14.66
CA ARG A 326 -19.04 -26.17 -15.57
C ARG A 326 -18.55 -25.12 -16.58
N ALA A 327 -17.42 -24.48 -16.31
CA ALA A 327 -16.76 -23.55 -17.20
C ALA A 327 -15.64 -24.24 -18.02
N ASP A 328 -15.70 -25.57 -18.17
CA ASP A 328 -14.72 -26.39 -18.87
C ASP A 328 -13.28 -26.16 -18.41
N SER A 329 -13.09 -25.92 -17.11
CA SER A 329 -11.78 -25.65 -16.52
C SER A 329 -11.61 -26.30 -15.14
N PHE A 330 -10.37 -26.65 -14.80
CA PHE A 330 -10.05 -27.08 -13.45
C PHE A 330 -9.79 -25.87 -12.56
N MET A 331 -10.49 -25.81 -11.43
CA MET A 331 -10.19 -24.84 -10.38
C MET A 331 -9.37 -25.49 -9.27
N THR A 332 -8.23 -24.91 -8.93
CA THR A 332 -7.43 -25.30 -7.77
C THR A 332 -7.46 -24.21 -6.70
N LEU A 333 -7.42 -24.63 -5.43
CA LEU A 333 -7.31 -23.74 -4.28
C LEU A 333 -5.88 -23.88 -3.71
N GLU A 334 -5.10 -22.81 -3.77
CA GLU A 334 -3.70 -22.73 -3.33
C GLU A 334 -3.59 -21.95 -1.99
N ASP A 335 -2.49 -22.16 -1.26
CA ASP A 335 -2.13 -21.44 0.00
C ASP A 335 -3.29 -21.28 1.01
N ILE A 336 -4.03 -22.37 1.26
CA ILE A 336 -5.21 -22.35 2.13
C ILE A 336 -4.80 -22.13 3.60
N SER A 337 -5.41 -21.13 4.23
CA SER A 337 -5.29 -20.82 5.65
C SER A 337 -6.70 -20.65 6.25
N ASP A 338 -7.13 -21.58 7.08
CA ASP A 338 -8.46 -21.55 7.74
C ASP A 338 -8.33 -21.28 9.24
N THR A 339 -8.56 -20.03 9.66
CA THR A 339 -8.68 -19.66 11.08
C THR A 339 -10.14 -19.51 11.53
N LEU A 340 -11.13 -19.73 10.65
CA LEU A 340 -12.55 -19.72 11.01
C LEU A 340 -12.96 -20.96 11.80
N THR A 341 -12.31 -22.10 11.53
CA THR A 341 -12.65 -23.39 12.14
C THR A 341 -11.70 -23.81 13.28
N GLY A 342 -10.91 -22.87 13.79
CA GLY A 342 -9.98 -23.11 14.90
C GLY A 342 -8.56 -23.52 14.47
N GLY A 343 -8.24 -23.45 13.18
CA GLY A 343 -6.85 -23.50 12.73
C GLY A 343 -6.09 -22.25 13.17
N GLU A 344 -4.81 -22.41 13.51
CA GLU A 344 -3.93 -21.28 13.80
C GLU A 344 -3.35 -20.71 12.50
N TYR A 345 -3.24 -19.39 12.43
CA TYR A 345 -2.48 -18.73 11.38
C TYR A 345 -0.98 -19.05 11.57
N ARG A 346 -0.48 -20.11 10.93
CA ARG A 346 0.95 -20.49 11.03
C ARG A 346 1.91 -19.56 10.27
N GLY A 347 1.39 -18.50 9.65
CA GLY A 347 2.21 -17.52 8.94
C GLY A 347 2.67 -16.40 9.86
N LYS A 348 3.98 -16.09 9.89
CA LYS A 348 4.49 -14.77 10.30
C LYS A 348 4.12 -13.68 9.27
N ALA A 349 2.95 -13.77 8.64
CA ALA A 349 2.60 -12.85 7.57
C ALA A 349 2.21 -11.51 8.17
N THR A 350 3.05 -10.52 7.91
CA THR A 350 2.83 -9.10 8.10
C THR A 350 1.72 -8.55 7.18
N GLY A 351 0.65 -9.33 6.90
CA GLY A 351 -0.53 -8.98 6.07
C GLY A 351 -1.90 -8.73 6.77
N SER A 352 -2.23 -9.40 7.89
CA SER A 352 -3.44 -9.15 8.73
C SER A 352 -3.16 -9.44 10.23
N SER A 353 -4.06 -9.09 11.14
CA SER A 353 -3.94 -9.54 12.55
C SER A 353 -4.05 -11.07 12.58
N ASP A 354 -3.13 -11.72 13.30
CA ASP A 354 -3.11 -13.16 13.53
C ASP A 354 -4.34 -13.65 14.31
N LYS A 355 -4.99 -12.72 15.01
CA LYS A 355 -6.21 -12.94 15.79
C LYS A 355 -7.50 -12.85 14.98
N THR A 356 -7.48 -12.40 13.73
CA THR A 356 -8.70 -12.27 12.91
C THR A 356 -9.12 -13.64 12.36
N PRO A 357 -10.33 -14.16 12.70
CA PRO A 357 -10.84 -15.39 12.11
C PRO A 357 -11.24 -15.16 10.64
N MET A 358 -10.61 -15.88 9.72
CA MET A 358 -10.89 -15.81 8.29
C MET A 358 -10.44 -17.11 7.58
N LEU A 359 -11.04 -17.39 6.44
CA LEU A 359 -10.52 -18.36 5.50
C LEU A 359 -9.87 -17.61 4.35
N LYS A 360 -8.59 -17.84 4.14
CA LYS A 360 -7.81 -17.25 3.06
C LYS A 360 -7.30 -18.33 2.12
N PHE A 361 -7.37 -18.11 0.81
CA PHE A 361 -6.80 -18.99 -0.21
C PHE A 361 -6.62 -18.23 -1.53
N PHE A 362 -5.86 -18.78 -2.47
CA PHE A 362 -5.85 -18.34 -3.86
C PHE A 362 -6.66 -19.31 -4.72
N ALA A 363 -7.61 -18.80 -5.50
CA ALA A 363 -8.30 -19.59 -6.51
C ALA A 363 -7.57 -19.44 -7.84
N ARG A 364 -7.17 -20.57 -8.45
CA ARG A 364 -6.56 -20.60 -9.78
C ARG A 364 -7.51 -21.25 -10.78
N LEU A 365 -7.72 -20.56 -11.91
CA LEU A 365 -8.64 -20.98 -12.97
C LEU A 365 -8.16 -20.40 -14.30
N GLY A 366 -7.99 -21.23 -15.34
CA GLY A 366 -7.67 -20.74 -16.69
C GLY A 366 -6.44 -19.81 -16.77
N GLY A 367 -5.41 -20.07 -15.95
CA GLY A 367 -4.21 -19.23 -15.85
C GLY A 367 -4.35 -18.01 -14.92
N MET A 368 -5.57 -17.64 -14.52
CA MET A 368 -5.86 -16.58 -13.56
C MET A 368 -5.61 -17.07 -12.12
N ARG A 369 -5.12 -16.19 -11.25
CA ARG A 369 -4.92 -16.47 -9.81
C ARG A 369 -5.44 -15.32 -8.97
N VAL A 370 -6.46 -15.56 -8.15
CA VAL A 370 -7.18 -14.52 -7.39
C VAL A 370 -7.21 -14.83 -5.90
N GLU A 371 -6.86 -13.84 -5.06
CA GLU A 371 -6.94 -13.98 -3.60
C GLU A 371 -8.39 -13.94 -3.12
N PHE A 372 -8.79 -14.90 -2.29
CA PHE A 372 -10.05 -14.88 -1.56
C PHE A 372 -9.80 -14.72 -0.07
N ILE A 373 -10.55 -13.82 0.56
CA ILE A 373 -10.63 -13.68 2.01
C ILE A 373 -12.10 -13.81 2.41
N ILE A 374 -12.43 -14.89 3.08
CA ILE A 374 -13.80 -15.22 3.48
C ILE A 374 -13.97 -15.05 4.99
N HIS A 375 -15.04 -14.36 5.38
CA HIS A 375 -15.47 -14.18 6.76
C HIS A 375 -16.89 -14.73 6.96
N THR A 376 -17.24 -14.98 8.23
CA THR A 376 -18.64 -15.03 8.67
C THR A 376 -19.10 -13.63 9.05
N ASN A 377 -20.41 -13.39 9.22
CA ASN A 377 -20.91 -12.10 9.72
C ASN A 377 -20.20 -11.68 11.02
N ARG A 378 -20.02 -12.60 11.97
CA ARG A 378 -19.35 -12.33 13.26
C ARG A 378 -17.89 -11.97 13.06
N SER A 379 -17.14 -12.75 12.28
CA SER A 379 -15.71 -12.52 12.09
C SER A 379 -15.43 -11.28 11.23
N TYR A 380 -16.34 -10.93 10.32
CA TYR A 380 -16.30 -9.67 9.58
C TYR A 380 -16.49 -8.46 10.51
N LEU A 381 -17.44 -8.53 11.43
CA LEU A 381 -17.62 -7.48 12.44
C LEU A 381 -16.42 -7.35 13.37
N ASN A 382 -15.76 -8.45 13.74
CA ASN A 382 -14.51 -8.39 14.48
C ASN A 382 -13.38 -7.74 13.65
N TYR A 383 -13.28 -8.08 12.37
CA TYR A 383 -12.34 -7.46 11.43
C TYR A 383 -12.55 -5.94 11.28
N ILE A 384 -13.78 -5.44 11.49
CA ILE A 384 -14.07 -4.00 11.44
C ILE A 384 -13.88 -3.33 12.82
N TYR A 385 -14.34 -3.96 13.90
CA TYR A 385 -14.58 -3.28 15.17
C TYR A 385 -13.82 -3.83 16.38
N GLN A 386 -13.30 -5.06 16.36
CA GLN A 386 -12.67 -5.60 17.57
C GLN A 386 -11.31 -4.93 17.81
N ARG A 387 -11.08 -4.40 19.03
CA ARG A 387 -9.79 -3.81 19.41
C ARG A 387 -8.66 -4.81 19.19
N GLU A 388 -7.49 -4.34 18.77
CA GLU A 388 -6.31 -5.17 18.44
C GLU A 388 -6.48 -6.12 17.22
N VAL A 389 -7.68 -6.17 16.63
CA VAL A 389 -8.03 -7.07 15.50
C VAL A 389 -8.50 -6.27 14.29
N ALA A 390 -9.16 -5.13 14.53
CA ALA A 390 -9.74 -4.26 13.52
C ALA A 390 -8.69 -3.84 12.49
N HIS A 391 -9.08 -3.88 11.22
CA HIS A 391 -8.20 -3.60 10.10
C HIS A 391 -7.51 -2.23 10.22
N ASP A 392 -8.29 -1.19 10.50
CA ASP A 392 -7.80 0.18 10.52
C ASP A 392 -6.80 0.42 11.66
N GLU A 393 -7.12 -0.06 12.86
CA GLU A 393 -6.19 -0.02 14.02
C GLU A 393 -4.87 -0.70 13.68
N TYR A 394 -4.97 -1.83 12.98
CA TYR A 394 -3.83 -2.64 12.61
C TYR A 394 -3.00 -2.05 11.45
N GLU A 395 -3.64 -1.34 10.52
CA GLU A 395 -2.93 -0.56 9.49
C GLU A 395 -2.08 0.54 10.13
N VAL A 396 -2.62 1.25 11.12
CA VAL A 396 -1.88 2.28 11.89
C VAL A 396 -0.66 1.66 12.54
N LYS A 397 -0.84 0.61 13.37
CA LYS A 397 0.27 -0.06 14.07
C LYS A 397 1.41 -0.40 13.11
N ARG A 398 1.08 -0.97 11.97
CA ARG A 398 2.09 -1.37 10.97
C ARG A 398 2.87 -0.23 10.37
N ILE A 399 2.25 0.91 10.12
CA ILE A 399 2.96 2.07 9.55
C ILE A 399 4.04 2.56 10.53
N PHE A 400 3.75 2.55 11.84
CA PHE A 400 4.73 2.92 12.86
C PHE A 400 5.73 1.79 13.14
N ASP A 401 5.25 0.57 13.43
CA ASP A 401 6.06 -0.56 13.88
C ASP A 401 7.04 -1.07 12.81
N SER A 402 6.73 -0.89 11.52
CA SER A 402 7.66 -1.21 10.42
C SER A 402 8.75 -0.16 10.21
N GLY A 403 8.61 1.02 10.82
CA GLY A 403 9.47 2.18 10.61
C GLY A 403 9.10 3.03 9.39
N VAL A 404 8.01 2.74 8.67
CA VAL A 404 7.56 3.53 7.50
C VAL A 404 7.31 4.99 7.89
N ALA A 405 6.65 5.23 9.03
CA ALA A 405 6.37 6.59 9.50
C ALA A 405 7.66 7.42 9.64
N ARG A 406 8.64 6.88 10.37
CA ARG A 406 9.95 7.55 10.56
C ARG A 406 10.74 7.68 9.26
N PHE A 407 10.64 6.68 8.38
CA PHE A 407 11.32 6.69 7.09
C PHE A 407 10.78 7.78 6.15
N LEU A 408 9.46 8.02 6.14
CA LEU A 408 8.82 9.03 5.29
C LEU A 408 8.73 10.42 5.94
N PHE A 409 8.76 10.47 7.28
CA PHE A 409 8.66 11.69 8.08
C PHE A 409 9.68 11.66 9.24
N PRO A 410 10.98 11.89 8.96
CA PRO A 410 12.01 11.91 10.00
C PRO A 410 11.69 12.97 11.08
N PRO A 411 11.68 12.60 12.37
CA PRO A 411 11.34 13.50 13.48
C PRO A 411 12.13 14.81 13.50
N ASP A 412 13.40 14.76 13.13
CA ASP A 412 14.32 15.91 13.12
C ASP A 412 14.06 16.89 11.96
N ILE A 413 13.32 16.47 10.93
CA ILE A 413 12.93 17.30 9.78
C ILE A 413 11.48 17.79 9.93
N TYR A 414 10.60 16.96 10.47
CA TYR A 414 9.15 17.24 10.57
C TYR A 414 8.69 17.73 11.95
N HIS A 415 9.57 17.68 12.95
CA HIS A 415 9.28 18.04 14.34
C HIS A 415 8.09 17.26 14.90
N LEU A 416 8.12 15.94 14.74
CA LEU A 416 7.06 15.02 15.14
C LEU A 416 7.55 14.05 16.21
N ASP A 417 6.76 13.88 17.28
CA ASP A 417 6.89 12.74 18.20
C ASP A 417 6.04 11.58 17.68
N LEU A 418 6.69 10.67 16.93
CA LEU A 418 5.98 9.56 16.28
C LEU A 418 5.42 8.53 17.27
N ASP A 419 5.98 8.43 18.48
CA ASP A 419 5.50 7.49 19.49
C ASP A 419 4.23 8.04 20.15
N GLU A 420 4.21 9.33 20.49
CA GLU A 420 3.01 10.02 20.98
C GLU A 420 1.88 10.01 19.94
N ILE A 421 2.22 10.28 18.67
CA ILE A 421 1.27 10.26 17.56
C ILE A 421 0.64 8.87 17.42
N ARG A 422 1.46 7.80 17.45
CA ARG A 422 0.97 6.42 17.35
C ARG A 422 -0.07 6.13 18.44
N GLU A 423 0.25 6.41 19.70
CA GLU A 423 -0.66 6.15 20.81
C GLU A 423 -1.95 6.98 20.74
N SER A 424 -1.84 8.25 20.32
CA SER A 424 -2.98 9.14 20.15
C SER A 424 -3.91 8.66 19.04
N GLN A 425 -3.38 8.21 17.91
CA GLN A 425 -4.16 7.64 16.81
C GLN A 425 -4.88 6.35 17.24
N LEU A 426 -4.19 5.44 17.93
CA LEU A 426 -4.82 4.21 18.42
C LEU A 426 -5.98 4.50 19.38
N LYS A 427 -5.84 5.48 20.25
CA LYS A 427 -6.94 5.94 21.13
C LYS A 427 -8.11 6.51 20.32
N LEU A 428 -7.83 7.33 19.31
CA LEU A 428 -8.85 7.92 18.44
C LEU A 428 -9.64 6.85 17.68
N PHE A 429 -8.96 5.88 17.06
CA PHE A 429 -9.61 4.77 16.35
C PHE A 429 -10.51 3.94 17.27
N ARG A 430 -10.04 3.64 18.49
CA ARG A 430 -10.86 2.92 19.49
C ARG A 430 -12.11 3.70 19.86
N LYS A 431 -11.98 5.02 20.04
CA LYS A 431 -13.13 5.88 20.31
C LYS A 431 -14.14 5.85 19.15
N ILE A 432 -13.71 5.98 17.90
CA ILE A 432 -14.58 5.92 16.71
C ILE A 432 -15.30 4.58 16.62
N ILE A 433 -14.59 3.49 16.91
CA ILE A 433 -15.18 2.15 16.95
C ILE A 433 -16.29 2.06 18.00
N GLU A 434 -16.20 2.79 19.10
CA GLU A 434 -17.14 2.71 20.23
C GLU A 434 -18.29 3.72 20.17
N GLU A 435 -18.17 4.76 19.36
CA GLU A 435 -19.24 5.75 19.11
C GLU A 435 -20.47 5.07 18.46
N VAL A 436 -21.70 5.40 18.89
CA VAL A 436 -22.93 4.71 18.43
C VAL A 436 -23.25 4.96 16.95
#